data_AF-A0A2D9XLT0-F1
#
_entry.id   AF-A0A2D9XLT0-F1
#
_cell.length_a   1.000
_cell.length_b   1.000
_cell.length_c   1.000
_cell.angle_alpha   90.00
_cell.angle_beta   90.00
_cell.angle_gamma   90.00
#
_symmetry.space_group_name_H-M   'P 1'
#
loop_
_entity.id
_entity.type
_entity.pdbx_description
1 polymer ?
#
loop_
_entity_poly.entity_id
_entity_poly.type
_entity_poly.pdbx_seq_one_letter_code
_entity_poly.pdbx_strand_id
1 'polypeptide(L)'
;MKFRKFSIQEKFQIPLVVLIALGVIFAANQFDWFVSSPEKNVITPDAKQHILYGSEDGGGHLYGQNKPCKSEFPKDWSGAKIIQVTKDIAANDNSDWRQEDNGYFVTEQSVEGVDVRVVLNEDKTGVVTSYPVNGDRNPCTNDNEPQEESSQQEEM
;
A
#
# COMPACT_ATOMS: atom_id res chain seq x y z
N MET A 1 5.50 4.41 -91.18
CA MET A 1 4.07 4.36 -90.74
C MET A 1 3.96 3.30 -89.65
N LYS A 2 3.75 3.63 -88.36
CA LYS A 2 2.44 3.79 -87.66
C LYS A 2 1.51 2.58 -87.90
N PHE A 3 0.98 1.82 -86.93
CA PHE A 3 0.74 2.01 -85.49
C PHE A 3 0.44 0.66 -84.79
N ARG A 4 0.79 0.61 -83.49
CA ARG A 4 0.08 0.06 -82.29
C ARG A 4 -0.68 -1.27 -82.34
N LYS A 5 -0.45 -2.08 -81.30
CA LYS A 5 -1.48 -2.36 -80.26
C LYS A 5 -0.89 -2.93 -78.95
N PHE A 6 -1.25 -2.25 -77.85
CA PHE A 6 -1.60 -2.73 -76.49
C PHE A 6 -0.68 -3.71 -75.73
N SER A 7 -0.40 -3.40 -74.45
CA SER A 7 -1.14 -3.99 -73.31
C SER A 7 -0.34 -3.82 -72.00
N ILE A 8 -0.81 -2.98 -71.06
CA ILE A 8 -1.26 -3.30 -69.69
C ILE A 8 -0.24 -4.11 -68.84
N GLN A 9 0.19 -3.52 -67.72
CA GLN A 9 0.18 -4.06 -66.34
C GLN A 9 1.30 -3.38 -65.51
N GLU A 10 1.02 -2.22 -64.90
CA GLU A 10 1.67 -1.89 -63.63
C GLU A 10 0.65 -2.11 -62.53
N LYS A 11 0.78 -3.26 -61.86
CA LYS A 11 0.16 -3.53 -60.57
C LYS A 11 1.29 -3.74 -59.59
N PHE A 12 1.50 -2.74 -58.74
CA PHE A 12 2.26 -2.88 -57.50
C PHE A 12 1.48 -3.85 -56.60
N GLN A 13 1.82 -5.14 -56.68
CA GLN A 13 1.27 -6.18 -55.82
C GLN A 13 2.40 -6.65 -54.91
N ILE A 14 2.47 -6.13 -53.69
CA ILE A 14 3.35 -6.64 -52.64
C ILE A 14 2.69 -7.93 -52.11
N PRO A 15 3.34 -9.12 -52.20
CA PRO A 15 2.75 -10.34 -51.69
C PRO A 15 2.81 -10.38 -50.16
N LEU A 16 1.67 -10.69 -49.54
CA LEU A 16 1.56 -11.11 -48.15
C LEU A 16 1.92 -12.62 -48.06
N VAL A 17 2.55 -13.00 -46.94
CA VAL A 17 2.66 -14.35 -46.35
C VAL A 17 3.95 -15.18 -46.65
N VAL A 18 4.55 -15.63 -45.54
CA VAL A 18 5.51 -16.73 -45.31
C VAL A 18 7.01 -16.40 -45.33
N LEU A 19 7.50 -15.83 -44.23
CA LEU A 19 8.80 -16.20 -43.64
C LEU A 19 8.60 -16.54 -42.16
N ILE A 20 7.99 -17.70 -41.89
CA ILE A 20 8.16 -18.40 -40.61
C ILE A 20 9.41 -19.27 -40.78
N ALA A 21 10.56 -18.70 -40.42
CA ALA A 21 11.80 -19.44 -40.23
C ALA A 21 12.56 -18.75 -39.10
N LEU A 22 12.23 -19.14 -37.86
CA LEU A 22 13.02 -19.09 -36.61
C LEU A 22 12.06 -19.12 -35.42
N GLY A 23 11.43 -20.26 -35.15
CA GLY A 23 10.41 -20.34 -34.11
C GLY A 23 10.15 -21.75 -33.61
N VAL A 24 11.20 -22.50 -33.27
CA VAL A 24 11.08 -23.79 -32.57
C VAL A 24 12.32 -24.02 -31.67
N ILE A 25 12.10 -23.91 -30.36
CA ILE A 25 12.72 -24.64 -29.24
C ILE A 25 14.19 -24.31 -28.86
N PHE A 26 14.32 -23.60 -27.73
CA PHE A 26 15.16 -24.07 -26.62
C PHE A 26 14.29 -24.13 -25.37
N ALA A 27 13.95 -25.35 -24.96
CA ALA A 27 13.20 -25.65 -23.75
C ALA A 27 14.13 -25.69 -22.53
N ALA A 28 13.58 -25.29 -21.38
CA ALA A 28 14.09 -25.44 -20.01
C ALA A 28 15.32 -24.61 -19.60
N ASN A 29 15.12 -23.31 -19.38
CA ASN A 29 15.60 -22.55 -18.20
C ASN A 29 15.42 -21.03 -18.39
N GLN A 30 14.20 -20.57 -18.63
CA GLN A 30 13.89 -19.12 -18.66
C GLN A 30 12.70 -18.76 -17.75
N PHE A 31 12.41 -19.58 -16.74
CA PHE A 31 11.48 -19.26 -15.67
C PHE A 31 12.28 -18.68 -14.49
N ASP A 32 12.62 -17.39 -14.57
CA ASP A 32 13.05 -16.61 -13.39
C ASP A 32 12.87 -15.10 -13.62
N TRP A 33 11.75 -14.67 -14.24
CA TRP A 33 11.44 -13.24 -14.38
C TRP A 33 10.46 -12.69 -13.32
N PHE A 34 9.95 -13.53 -12.41
CA PHE A 34 9.40 -13.06 -11.14
C PHE A 34 10.49 -13.13 -10.06
N VAL A 35 11.58 -12.41 -10.25
CA VAL A 35 12.37 -11.97 -9.09
C VAL A 35 11.47 -11.00 -8.35
N SER A 36 10.78 -11.50 -7.32
CA SER A 36 10.13 -10.66 -6.33
C SER A 36 11.20 -9.68 -5.84
N SER A 37 11.07 -8.41 -6.21
CA SER A 37 11.92 -7.35 -5.69
C SER A 37 11.92 -7.51 -4.17
N PRO A 38 13.07 -7.52 -3.49
CA PRO A 38 13.08 -7.64 -2.03
C PRO A 38 12.13 -6.58 -1.50
N GLU A 39 11.03 -7.00 -0.87
CA GLU A 39 10.03 -6.06 -0.39
C GLU A 39 10.75 -5.03 0.45
N LYS A 40 10.86 -3.81 -0.05
CA LYS A 40 11.36 -2.69 0.71
C LYS A 40 10.46 -2.63 1.93
N ASN A 41 11.01 -2.91 3.11
CA ASN A 41 10.19 -2.88 4.31
C ASN A 41 9.85 -1.42 4.63
N VAL A 42 8.71 -0.96 4.12
CA VAL A 42 8.23 0.42 4.27
C VAL A 42 7.82 0.70 5.72
N ILE A 43 7.60 -0.33 6.54
CA ILE A 43 7.21 -0.20 7.95
C ILE A 43 8.37 -0.64 8.85
N THR A 44 9.02 0.33 9.49
CA THR A 44 10.07 0.07 10.49
C THR A 44 9.48 -0.59 11.75
N PRO A 45 10.30 -1.26 12.59
CA PRO A 45 9.84 -1.76 13.88
C PRO A 45 9.19 -0.69 14.76
N ASP A 46 9.73 0.52 14.76
CA ASP A 46 9.20 1.65 15.54
C ASP A 46 7.85 2.12 14.98
N ALA A 47 7.71 2.25 13.65
CA ALA A 47 6.43 2.58 13.03
C ALA A 47 5.38 1.49 13.33
N LYS A 48 5.76 0.21 13.30
CA LYS A 48 4.88 -0.90 13.67
C LYS A 48 4.44 -0.80 15.14
N GLN A 49 5.37 -0.52 16.05
CA GLN A 49 5.06 -0.32 17.48
C GLN A 49 4.10 0.86 17.66
N HIS A 50 4.38 1.97 16.99
CA HIS A 50 3.56 3.18 17.01
C HIS A 50 2.14 2.92 16.47
N ILE A 51 2.00 2.25 15.33
CA ILE A 51 0.71 1.90 14.71
C ILE A 51 -0.10 0.95 15.60
N LEU A 52 0.52 -0.05 16.23
CA LEU A 52 -0.22 -1.09 16.95
C LEU A 52 -0.52 -0.74 18.41
N TYR A 53 0.38 -0.04 19.09
CA TYR A 53 0.31 0.15 20.54
C TYR A 53 0.38 1.62 20.97
N GLY A 54 0.81 2.50 20.06
CA GLY A 54 0.93 3.92 20.30
C GLY A 54 2.23 4.39 20.91
N SER A 55 2.54 5.65 20.63
CA SER A 55 3.52 6.50 21.34
C SER A 55 2.82 7.69 21.99
N GLU A 56 3.56 8.68 22.48
CA GLU A 56 2.99 9.96 22.94
C GLU A 56 2.37 10.78 21.79
N ASP A 57 2.77 10.49 20.54
CA ASP A 57 2.30 11.17 19.35
C ASP A 57 0.90 10.69 18.91
N GLY A 58 0.20 11.50 18.12
CA GLY A 58 -1.16 11.21 17.65
C GLY A 58 -1.31 9.93 16.81
N GLY A 59 -2.55 9.58 16.47
CA GLY A 59 -2.88 8.40 15.64
C GLY A 59 -3.89 7.47 16.31
N GLY A 60 -3.92 6.21 15.87
CA GLY A 60 -4.81 5.16 16.37
C GLY A 60 -4.12 3.81 16.42
N HIS A 61 -4.68 2.87 17.19
CA HIS A 61 -4.00 1.65 17.64
C HIS A 61 -4.85 0.39 17.49
N LEU A 62 -4.25 -0.77 17.80
CA LEU A 62 -5.00 -2.02 17.94
C LEU A 62 -6.16 -1.82 18.91
N TYR A 63 -7.24 -2.57 18.72
CA TYR A 63 -8.36 -2.56 19.66
C TYR A 63 -7.93 -2.91 21.09
N GLY A 64 -8.50 -2.21 22.07
CA GLY A 64 -8.33 -2.48 23.50
C GLY A 64 -7.06 -1.88 24.11
N GLN A 65 -6.38 -0.96 23.41
CA GLN A 65 -5.25 -0.22 24.00
C GLN A 65 -5.73 0.89 24.94
N ASN A 66 -6.99 1.33 24.81
CA ASN A 66 -7.63 2.36 25.65
C ASN A 66 -6.78 3.63 25.80
N LYS A 67 -6.00 3.97 24.76
CA LYS A 67 -5.16 5.18 24.77
C LYS A 67 -6.05 6.42 24.63
N PRO A 68 -5.99 7.38 25.55
CA PRO A 68 -6.87 8.55 25.53
C PRO A 68 -6.77 9.37 24.24
N CYS A 69 -7.89 9.93 23.78
CA CYS A 69 -7.99 10.76 22.58
C CYS A 69 -7.57 10.11 21.25
N LYS A 70 -7.38 8.80 21.18
CA LYS A 70 -6.92 8.09 19.97
C LYS A 70 -7.97 7.15 19.42
N SER A 71 -7.90 6.86 18.12
CA SER A 71 -8.82 5.91 17.47
C SER A 71 -8.32 4.47 17.62
N GLU A 72 -9.24 3.51 17.55
CA GLU A 72 -8.90 2.09 17.56
C GLU A 72 -9.34 1.43 16.25
N PHE A 73 -8.47 0.57 15.72
CA PHE A 73 -8.85 -0.35 14.65
C PHE A 73 -9.94 -1.31 15.11
N PRO A 74 -10.73 -1.89 14.19
CA PRO A 74 -11.79 -2.82 14.55
C PRO A 74 -11.31 -3.97 15.43
N LYS A 75 -12.18 -4.40 16.35
CA LYS A 75 -11.91 -5.50 17.29
C LYS A 75 -11.52 -6.82 16.62
N ASP A 76 -12.03 -7.08 15.43
CA ASP A 76 -11.76 -8.28 14.64
C ASP A 76 -10.49 -8.17 13.79
N TRP A 77 -9.86 -6.99 13.71
CA TRP A 77 -8.59 -6.81 13.02
C TRP A 77 -7.41 -7.17 13.91
N SER A 78 -6.66 -8.20 13.51
CA SER A 78 -5.40 -8.54 14.15
C SER A 78 -4.30 -7.51 13.83
N GLY A 79 -3.29 -7.41 14.68
CA GLY A 79 -2.12 -6.57 14.39
C GLY A 79 -1.43 -6.92 13.07
N ALA A 80 -1.44 -8.21 12.67
CA ALA A 80 -0.94 -8.63 11.37
C ALA A 80 -1.78 -8.07 10.21
N LYS A 81 -3.10 -8.07 10.33
CA LYS A 81 -4.03 -7.50 9.34
C LYS A 81 -3.80 -5.99 9.20
N ILE A 82 -3.72 -5.25 10.30
CA ILE A 82 -3.49 -3.81 10.31
C ILE A 82 -2.20 -3.46 9.55
N ILE A 83 -1.12 -4.19 9.84
CA ILE A 83 0.17 -3.98 9.18
C ILE A 83 0.11 -4.34 7.70
N GLN A 84 -0.59 -5.41 7.32
CA GLN A 84 -0.76 -5.76 5.91
C GLN A 84 -1.56 -4.70 5.15
N VAL A 85 -2.71 -4.27 5.68
CA VAL A 85 -3.53 -3.21 5.09
C VAL A 85 -2.72 -1.92 4.91
N THR A 86 -1.92 -1.57 5.92
CA THR A 86 -1.05 -0.39 5.85
C THR A 86 0.00 -0.52 4.74
N LYS A 87 0.61 -1.70 4.58
CA LYS A 87 1.55 -1.97 3.47
C LYS A 87 0.87 -1.87 2.11
N ASP A 88 -0.31 -2.45 1.97
CA ASP A 88 -1.04 -2.49 0.71
C ASP A 88 -1.41 -1.07 0.25
N ILE A 89 -1.87 -0.22 1.19
CA ILE A 89 -2.15 1.20 0.92
C ILE A 89 -0.87 1.97 0.58
N ALA A 90 0.21 1.77 1.37
CA ALA A 90 1.48 2.45 1.17
C ALA A 90 2.16 2.09 -0.17
N ALA A 91 1.95 0.87 -0.66
CA ALA A 91 2.48 0.39 -1.94
C ALA A 91 1.66 0.85 -3.15
N ASN A 92 0.48 1.45 -2.94
CA ASN A 92 -0.39 1.88 -4.02
C ASN A 92 -0.06 3.32 -4.46
N ASP A 93 0.84 3.43 -5.44
CA ASP A 93 1.23 4.69 -6.07
C ASP A 93 0.07 5.42 -6.79
N ASN A 94 -1.02 4.72 -7.09
CA ASN A 94 -2.22 5.30 -7.74
C ASN A 94 -3.21 5.90 -6.73
N SER A 95 -2.93 5.84 -5.43
CA SER A 95 -3.79 6.46 -4.41
C SER A 95 -3.77 7.98 -4.53
N ASP A 96 -4.82 8.64 -4.04
CA ASP A 96 -4.92 10.10 -3.99
C ASP A 96 -4.08 10.69 -2.84
N TRP A 97 -2.76 10.62 -3.03
CA TRP A 97 -1.77 11.14 -2.08
C TRP A 97 -1.78 12.67 -2.08
N ARG A 98 -2.15 13.28 -0.95
CA ARG A 98 -1.94 14.72 -0.72
C ARG A 98 -0.64 14.94 0.04
N GLN A 99 0.08 15.99 -0.30
CA GLN A 99 1.22 16.45 0.49
C GLN A 99 0.74 17.51 1.48
N GLU A 100 1.09 17.36 2.75
CA GLU A 100 0.79 18.31 3.82
C GLU A 100 1.93 19.33 3.98
N ASP A 101 1.69 20.42 4.73
CA ASP A 101 2.66 21.52 4.92
C ASP A 101 3.99 21.06 5.55
N ASN A 102 3.97 19.97 6.31
CA ASN A 102 5.16 19.35 6.91
C ASN A 102 5.92 18.42 5.93
N GLY A 103 5.52 18.38 4.66
CA GLY A 103 6.13 17.56 3.62
C GLY A 103 5.67 16.11 3.60
N TYR A 104 4.91 15.64 4.60
CA TYR A 104 4.41 14.27 4.64
C TYR A 104 3.32 14.03 3.61
N PHE A 105 3.18 12.77 3.18
CA PHE A 105 2.15 12.37 2.25
C PHE A 105 1.06 11.60 2.94
N VAL A 106 -0.18 12.01 2.76
CA VAL A 106 -1.36 11.43 3.40
C VAL A 106 -2.29 10.89 2.33
N THR A 107 -2.79 9.67 2.56
CA THR A 107 -3.92 9.12 1.81
C THR A 107 -4.90 8.48 2.76
N GLU A 108 -6.15 8.36 2.32
CA GLU A 108 -7.22 7.63 3.01
C GLU A 108 -7.80 6.62 2.04
N GLN A 109 -7.97 5.38 2.49
CA GLN A 109 -8.54 4.31 1.71
C GLN A 109 -9.54 3.54 2.55
N SER A 110 -10.69 3.18 1.97
CA SER A 110 -11.71 2.40 2.65
C SER A 110 -11.43 0.91 2.49
N VAL A 111 -11.27 0.20 3.60
CA VAL A 111 -11.01 -1.24 3.64
C VAL A 111 -12.04 -1.86 4.57
N GLU A 112 -12.92 -2.71 4.03
CA GLU A 112 -14.03 -3.34 4.77
C GLU A 112 -14.94 -2.32 5.50
N GLY A 113 -15.10 -1.11 4.94
CA GLY A 113 -15.90 -0.04 5.53
C GLY A 113 -15.17 0.80 6.58
N VAL A 114 -13.88 0.51 6.84
CA VAL A 114 -13.01 1.32 7.68
C VAL A 114 -12.19 2.25 6.80
N ASP A 115 -12.28 3.55 7.04
CA ASP A 115 -11.47 4.54 6.35
C ASP A 115 -10.12 4.62 7.06
N VAL A 116 -9.09 4.06 6.43
CA VAL A 116 -7.73 3.99 6.97
C VAL A 116 -6.91 5.12 6.39
N ARG A 117 -6.42 6.00 7.26
CA ARG A 117 -5.44 7.03 6.89
C ARG A 117 -4.03 6.48 7.03
N VAL A 118 -3.24 6.59 5.98
CA VAL A 118 -1.80 6.25 5.97
C VAL A 118 -0.99 7.50 5.71
N VAL A 119 0.08 7.68 6.48
CA VAL A 119 1.01 8.79 6.37
C VAL A 119 2.39 8.25 6.01
N LEU A 120 2.95 8.73 4.90
CA LEU A 120 4.34 8.49 4.50
C LEU A 120 5.21 9.69 4.85
N ASN A 121 6.49 9.43 5.06
CA ASN A 121 7.51 10.46 5.24
C ASN A 121 7.73 11.30 3.96
N GLU A 122 8.55 12.34 4.08
CA GLU A 122 8.79 13.36 3.04
C GLU A 122 9.32 12.82 1.71
N ASP A 123 9.99 11.66 1.72
CA ASP A 123 10.55 11.03 0.52
C ASP A 123 9.71 9.84 0.01
N LYS A 124 8.51 9.61 0.60
CA LYS A 124 7.62 8.47 0.32
C LYS A 124 8.30 7.10 0.48
N THR A 125 9.35 7.02 1.29
CA THR A 125 10.10 5.76 1.46
C THR A 125 9.64 4.91 2.62
N GLY A 126 8.93 5.49 3.60
CA GLY A 126 8.53 4.83 4.83
C GLY A 126 7.19 5.33 5.37
N VAL A 127 6.47 4.43 6.03
CA VAL A 127 5.23 4.75 6.76
C VAL A 127 5.62 5.39 8.10
N VAL A 128 5.05 6.56 8.37
CA VAL A 128 5.13 7.23 9.68
C VAL A 128 4.05 6.70 10.61
N THR A 129 2.79 6.65 10.16
CA THR A 129 1.66 6.19 10.97
C THR A 129 0.50 5.71 10.09
N SER A 130 -0.43 4.98 10.70
CA SER A 130 -1.65 4.45 10.09
C SER A 130 -2.74 4.32 11.15
N TYR A 131 -3.94 4.83 10.86
CA TYR A 131 -5.05 4.81 11.83
C TYR A 131 -6.43 4.92 11.16
N PRO A 132 -7.49 4.38 11.77
CA PRO A 132 -8.84 4.56 11.27
C PRO A 132 -9.33 5.97 11.58
N VAL A 133 -9.95 6.63 10.60
CA VAL A 133 -10.53 7.98 10.76
C VAL A 133 -12.02 7.95 11.10
N ASN A 134 -12.70 6.87 10.76
CA ASN A 134 -14.12 6.64 11.06
C ASN A 134 -14.35 5.56 12.14
N GLY A 135 -13.27 5.10 12.80
CA GLY A 135 -13.33 4.13 13.88
C GLY A 135 -13.70 4.75 15.23
N ASP A 136 -13.95 3.89 16.22
CA ASP A 136 -14.21 4.31 17.59
C ASP A 136 -13.01 5.09 18.14
N ARG A 137 -13.28 6.20 18.83
CA ARG A 137 -12.27 7.05 19.46
C ARG A 137 -12.40 6.96 20.97
N ASN A 138 -11.29 6.65 21.62
CA ASN A 138 -11.22 6.59 23.07
C ASN A 138 -11.47 7.98 23.68
N PRO A 139 -12.18 8.06 24.83
CA PRO A 139 -12.35 9.30 25.57
C PRO A 139 -11.00 9.99 25.83
N CYS A 140 -11.01 11.31 25.78
CA CYS A 140 -9.88 12.08 26.27
C CYS A 140 -9.89 12.05 27.79
N THR A 141 -8.78 11.66 28.41
CA THR A 141 -8.59 11.87 29.85
C THR A 141 -8.54 13.36 30.07
N ASN A 142 -9.42 13.87 30.92
CA ASN A 142 -9.23 15.19 31.49
C ASN A 142 -7.97 15.07 32.37
N ASP A 143 -7.04 16.02 32.30
CA ASP A 143 -5.74 15.97 33.03
C ASP A 143 -5.85 15.88 34.58
N ASN A 144 -7.07 15.72 35.11
CA ASN A 144 -7.41 15.62 36.52
C ASN A 144 -7.92 14.22 36.96
N GLU A 145 -7.96 13.22 36.07
CA GLU A 145 -8.34 11.85 36.45
C GLU A 145 -7.08 11.03 36.79
N PRO A 146 -6.94 10.52 38.03
CA PRO A 146 -5.80 9.69 38.39
C PRO A 146 -5.77 8.46 37.48
N GLN A 147 -4.66 8.27 36.77
CA GLN A 147 -4.39 7.03 36.05
C GLN A 147 -4.43 5.91 37.11
N GLU A 148 -5.45 5.05 37.08
CA GLU A 148 -5.47 3.82 37.87
C GLU A 148 -4.32 2.94 37.39
N GLU A 149 -3.16 3.13 38.04
CA GLU A 149 -2.05 2.20 38.03
C GLU A 149 -2.60 0.88 38.55
N SER A 150 -2.76 -0.10 37.67
CA SER A 150 -3.20 -1.44 38.03
C SER A 150 -2.08 -2.12 38.83
N SER A 151 -1.97 -1.74 40.10
CA SER A 151 -1.25 -2.48 41.12
C SER A 151 -2.03 -3.76 41.40
N GLN A 152 -1.65 -4.86 40.76
CA GLN A 152 -1.89 -6.19 41.30
C GLN A 152 -0.56 -6.69 41.90
N GLN A 153 -0.37 -6.33 43.17
CA GLN A 153 0.08 -7.29 44.19
C GLN A 153 -1.02 -8.37 44.27
N GLU A 154 -0.82 -9.67 44.50
CA GLU A 154 0.07 -10.34 45.45
C GLU A 154 -0.01 -11.88 45.24
N GLU A 155 0.92 -12.60 45.86
CA GLU A 155 0.94 -14.06 46.17
C GLU A 155 1.16 -15.07 45.02
N MET A 156 2.41 -15.59 44.91
CA MET A 156 2.84 -16.93 45.36
C MET A 156 4.38 -17.02 45.42
#